data_AF-A0A8J6VH29-F1
#
_entry.id   AF-A0A8J6VH29-F1
#
_cell.length_a   1.000
_cell.length_b   1.000
_cell.length_c   1.000
_cell.angle_alpha   90.00
_cell.angle_beta   90.00
_cell.angle_gamma   90.00
#
_symmetry.space_group_name_H-M   'P 1'
#
loop_
_entity.id
_entity.type
_entity.pdbx_description
1 polymer ?
#
loop_
_entity_poly.entity_id
_entity_poly.type
_entity_poly.pdbx_seq_one_letter_code
_entity_poly.pdbx_strand_id
1 'polypeptide(L)'
;MKFKPTTLALVAIATILGGVVYLTETRNSSNPEATEGADGSIFEFEEDQVQSFTVETPERTLSFEKDDAGQWQMQQPESGLASDASVAYLLNLLATGESDIILTVPATDTAEFGLDEPTATINVVLDNQETHQLILGSANFDNSAIYAQADPEADSEPEPATEEGNSEQTADAPEISVLQVSPDFENAVNRPLEEWRSQPDEPPPTNSPSPSTAPPDTSGSGAAEPEASPPAANPPAANPPESSEPEASAPAVSPPAAESTQPAEGN
;
A
#
# COMPACT_ATOMS: atom_id res chain seq x y z
N MET A 1 -2.52 56.34 10.62
CA MET A 1 -1.08 55.99 10.47
C MET A 1 -0.70 56.19 9.00
N LYS A 2 0.42 56.87 8.71
CA LYS A 2 0.87 57.11 7.32
C LYS A 2 1.67 55.89 6.85
N PHE A 3 1.03 54.98 6.15
CA PHE A 3 1.73 53.83 5.56
C PHE A 3 2.67 54.33 4.46
N LYS A 4 3.93 53.89 4.50
CA LYS A 4 4.92 54.26 3.49
C LYS A 4 4.49 53.65 2.15
N PRO A 5 4.63 54.37 1.01
CA PRO A 5 4.23 53.85 -0.31
C PRO A 5 4.93 52.51 -0.63
N THR A 6 6.15 52.30 -0.11
CA THR A 6 6.89 51.05 -0.21
C THR A 6 6.21 49.87 0.51
N THR A 7 5.59 50.11 1.68
CA THR A 7 4.84 49.07 2.39
C THR A 7 3.58 48.69 1.61
N LEU A 8 2.91 49.66 1.00
CA LEU A 8 1.75 49.40 0.15
C LEU A 8 2.12 48.58 -1.09
N ALA A 9 3.27 48.91 -1.71
CA ALA A 9 3.78 48.17 -2.87
C ALA A 9 4.10 46.71 -2.53
N LEU A 10 4.75 46.46 -1.37
CA LEU A 10 5.07 45.09 -0.94
C LEU A 10 3.82 44.26 -0.63
N VAL A 11 2.80 44.84 0.01
CA VAL A 11 1.53 44.15 0.28
C VAL A 11 0.81 43.83 -1.03
N ALA A 12 0.80 44.75 -2.00
CA ALA A 12 0.19 44.50 -3.31
C ALA A 12 0.88 43.32 -4.03
N ILE A 13 2.22 43.30 -4.04
CA ILE A 13 2.99 42.21 -4.65
C ILE A 13 2.74 40.89 -3.93
N ALA A 14 2.75 40.86 -2.59
CA ALA A 14 2.48 39.65 -1.82
C ALA A 14 1.06 39.12 -2.06
N THR A 15 0.08 40.01 -2.23
CA THR A 15 -1.31 39.62 -2.53
C THR A 15 -1.44 39.08 -3.95
N ILE A 16 -0.72 39.67 -4.91
CA ILE A 16 -0.69 39.19 -6.30
C ILE A 16 -0.03 37.80 -6.35
N LEU A 17 1.12 37.62 -5.70
CA LEU A 17 1.81 36.33 -5.65
C LEU A 17 0.98 35.28 -4.92
N GLY A 18 0.41 35.60 -3.76
CA GLY A 18 -0.48 34.70 -3.03
C GLY A 18 -1.74 34.35 -3.82
N GLY A 19 -2.31 35.31 -4.56
CA GLY A 19 -3.42 35.07 -5.46
C GLY A 19 -3.06 34.17 -6.65
N VAL A 20 -1.87 34.34 -7.22
CA VAL A 20 -1.38 33.46 -8.29
C VAL A 20 -1.17 32.04 -7.77
N VAL A 21 -0.50 31.87 -6.62
CA VAL A 21 -0.29 30.55 -6.00
C VAL A 21 -1.62 29.88 -5.64
N TYR A 22 -2.56 30.63 -5.06
CA TYR A 22 -3.89 30.12 -4.74
C TYR A 22 -4.67 29.73 -6.00
N LEU A 23 -4.60 30.53 -7.06
CA LEU A 23 -5.23 30.20 -8.34
C LEU A 23 -4.55 29.02 -9.04
N THR A 24 -3.24 28.80 -8.86
CA THR A 24 -2.57 27.60 -9.37
C THR A 24 -2.93 26.38 -8.55
N GLU A 25 -2.98 26.45 -7.22
CA GLU A 25 -3.36 25.32 -6.38
C GLU A 25 -4.83 24.92 -6.59
N THR A 26 -5.72 25.89 -6.85
CA THR A 26 -7.15 25.61 -7.09
C THR A 26 -7.48 25.28 -8.56
N ARG A 27 -6.59 25.59 -9.53
CA ARG A 27 -6.78 25.21 -10.96
C ARG A 27 -5.92 24.02 -11.41
N ASN A 28 -4.90 23.64 -10.66
CA ASN A 28 -4.10 22.44 -10.96
C ASN A 28 -4.83 21.14 -10.57
N SER A 29 -5.96 21.22 -9.86
CA SER A 29 -6.89 20.09 -9.66
C SER A 29 -7.79 19.82 -10.86
N SER A 30 -7.45 20.31 -12.05
CA SER A 30 -8.24 20.09 -13.26
C SER A 30 -7.31 19.99 -14.46
N ASN A 31 -6.67 18.83 -14.61
CA ASN A 31 -6.23 18.36 -15.92
C ASN A 31 -7.45 17.75 -16.61
N PRO A 32 -8.16 18.46 -17.51
CA PRO A 32 -9.45 18.04 -18.03
C PRO A 32 -9.25 17.31 -19.36
N GLU A 33 -8.44 16.23 -19.36
CA GLU A 33 -8.28 15.35 -20.53
C GLU A 33 -8.38 13.84 -20.19
N ALA A 34 -8.87 13.50 -19.00
CA ALA A 34 -9.41 12.17 -18.72
C ALA A 34 -10.90 12.35 -18.36
N THR A 35 -11.79 12.03 -19.29
CA THR A 35 -13.22 11.92 -18.99
C THR A 35 -13.69 10.61 -19.56
N GLU A 36 -13.71 9.60 -18.70
CA GLU A 36 -14.82 8.67 -18.45
C GLU A 36 -14.42 7.99 -17.12
N GLY A 37 -15.28 8.11 -16.10
CA GLY A 37 -14.90 8.06 -14.68
C GLY A 37 -15.31 9.35 -13.97
N ALA A 38 -16.46 9.34 -13.30
CA ALA A 38 -16.81 10.43 -12.38
C ALA A 38 -15.71 10.58 -11.31
N ASP A 39 -15.14 11.79 -11.21
CA ASP A 39 -14.36 12.23 -10.06
C ASP A 39 -13.06 11.44 -9.75
N GLY A 40 -12.32 10.97 -10.77
CA GLY A 40 -10.98 10.39 -10.55
C GLY A 40 -10.98 8.97 -9.96
N SER A 41 -12.14 8.31 -9.92
CA SER A 41 -12.29 6.90 -9.57
C SER A 41 -11.48 6.00 -10.53
N ILE A 42 -10.89 4.92 -10.02
CA ILE A 42 -10.12 3.94 -10.80
C ILE A 42 -11.08 3.05 -11.62
N PHE A 43 -12.19 2.61 -11.01
CA PHE A 43 -13.22 1.80 -11.66
C PHE A 43 -14.61 2.32 -11.31
N GLU A 44 -15.58 2.08 -12.21
CA GLU A 44 -16.97 2.50 -12.05
C GLU A 44 -17.89 1.30 -11.74
N PHE A 45 -17.64 0.60 -10.62
CA PHE A 45 -18.50 -0.48 -10.13
C PHE A 45 -18.66 -0.46 -8.61
N GLU A 46 -19.72 -1.10 -8.11
CA GLU A 46 -19.98 -1.33 -6.69
C GLU A 46 -19.50 -2.74 -6.27
N GLU A 47 -19.06 -2.89 -5.01
CA GLU A 47 -18.55 -4.17 -4.47
C GLU A 47 -19.55 -5.34 -4.65
N ASP A 48 -20.85 -5.08 -4.52
CA ASP A 48 -21.87 -6.12 -4.60
C ASP A 48 -22.04 -6.69 -6.00
N GLN A 49 -21.65 -5.95 -7.04
CA GLN A 49 -21.68 -6.36 -8.44
C GLN A 49 -20.59 -7.38 -8.78
N VAL A 50 -19.59 -7.54 -7.92
CA VAL A 50 -18.47 -8.47 -8.15
C VAL A 50 -18.91 -9.91 -7.91
N GLN A 51 -18.66 -10.76 -8.90
CA GLN A 51 -18.98 -12.20 -8.88
C GLN A 51 -17.75 -13.08 -8.65
N SER A 52 -16.62 -12.71 -9.24
CA SER A 52 -15.34 -13.38 -8.99
C SER A 52 -14.20 -12.40 -9.13
N PHE A 53 -13.08 -12.71 -8.48
CA PHE A 53 -11.84 -11.97 -8.68
C PHE A 53 -10.64 -12.88 -8.48
N THR A 54 -9.51 -12.50 -9.08
CA THR A 54 -8.24 -13.20 -8.97
C THR A 54 -7.15 -12.19 -8.64
N VAL A 55 -6.28 -12.56 -7.71
CA VAL A 55 -5.08 -11.80 -7.34
C VAL A 55 -3.86 -12.64 -7.66
N GLU A 56 -3.03 -12.13 -8.55
CA GLU A 56 -1.80 -12.77 -8.98
C GLU A 56 -0.62 -11.95 -8.46
N THR A 57 0.26 -12.58 -7.69
CA THR A 57 1.53 -12.00 -7.27
C THR A 57 2.67 -12.92 -7.75
N PRO A 58 3.93 -12.46 -7.77
CA PRO A 58 5.08 -13.30 -8.11
C PRO A 58 5.20 -14.57 -7.26
N GLU A 59 4.60 -14.58 -6.06
CA GLU A 59 4.65 -15.71 -5.14
C GLU A 59 3.50 -16.71 -5.33
N ARG A 60 2.30 -16.24 -5.70
CA ARG A 60 1.08 -17.05 -5.69
C ARG A 60 -0.07 -16.45 -6.50
N THR A 61 -1.01 -17.30 -6.85
CA THR A 61 -2.32 -16.92 -7.40
C THR A 61 -3.42 -17.26 -6.40
N LEU A 62 -4.26 -16.29 -6.09
CA LEU A 62 -5.47 -16.44 -5.30
C LEU A 62 -6.68 -16.23 -6.20
N SER A 63 -7.64 -17.13 -6.19
CA SER A 63 -8.86 -17.00 -6.98
C SER A 63 -10.07 -17.17 -6.08
N PHE A 64 -11.07 -16.30 -6.26
CA PHE A 64 -12.26 -16.24 -5.42
C PHE A 64 -13.52 -16.13 -6.25
N GLU A 65 -14.59 -16.77 -5.79
CA GLU A 65 -15.89 -16.79 -6.44
C GLU A 65 -17.00 -16.72 -5.39
N LYS A 66 -18.04 -15.93 -5.67
CA LYS A 66 -19.23 -15.86 -4.83
C LYS A 66 -20.16 -17.03 -5.16
N ASP A 67 -20.54 -17.81 -4.15
CA ASP A 67 -21.43 -18.96 -4.32
C ASP A 67 -22.92 -18.56 -4.42
N ASP A 68 -23.81 -19.54 -4.67
CA ASP A 68 -25.26 -19.34 -4.77
C ASP A 68 -25.90 -18.75 -3.49
N ALA A 69 -25.24 -18.88 -2.34
CA ALA A 69 -25.68 -18.32 -1.06
C ALA A 69 -25.13 -16.91 -0.82
N GLY A 70 -24.33 -16.38 -1.76
CA GLY A 70 -23.68 -15.08 -1.66
C GLY A 70 -22.41 -15.08 -0.80
N GLN A 71 -21.87 -16.25 -0.47
CA GLN A 71 -20.65 -16.37 0.34
C GLN A 71 -19.41 -16.48 -0.55
N TRP A 72 -18.34 -15.80 -0.16
CA TRP A 72 -17.07 -15.88 -0.86
C TRP A 72 -16.36 -17.21 -0.60
N GLN A 73 -16.02 -17.91 -1.67
CA GLN A 73 -15.21 -19.13 -1.66
C GLN A 73 -13.86 -18.83 -2.32
N MET A 74 -12.78 -19.24 -1.68
CA MET A 74 -11.48 -19.36 -2.31
C MET A 74 -11.48 -20.63 -3.17
N GLN A 75 -11.03 -20.51 -4.41
CA GLN A 75 -10.86 -21.61 -5.37
C GLN A 75 -9.40 -22.05 -5.45
N GLN A 76 -8.47 -21.10 -5.35
CA GLN A 76 -7.02 -21.32 -5.37
C GLN A 76 -6.30 -20.51 -4.28
N PRO A 77 -5.18 -21.01 -3.75
CA PRO A 77 -4.52 -22.29 -4.05
C PRO A 77 -5.22 -23.51 -3.44
N GLU A 78 -6.09 -23.29 -2.46
CA GLU A 78 -6.86 -24.34 -1.78
C GLU A 78 -8.33 -23.93 -1.72
N SER A 79 -9.23 -24.87 -2.01
CA SER A 79 -10.65 -24.56 -2.00
C SER A 79 -11.21 -24.47 -0.57
N GLY A 80 -12.04 -23.46 -0.30
CA GLY A 80 -12.73 -23.31 0.99
C GLY A 80 -13.30 -21.92 1.24
N LEU A 81 -13.94 -21.74 2.38
CA LEU A 81 -14.58 -20.47 2.73
C LEU A 81 -13.54 -19.35 2.88
N ALA A 82 -13.73 -18.25 2.14
CA ALA A 82 -12.87 -17.09 2.20
C ALA A 82 -13.23 -16.18 3.39
N SER A 83 -12.30 -15.35 3.81
CA SER A 83 -12.54 -14.31 4.82
C SER A 83 -13.32 -13.16 4.20
N ASP A 84 -14.55 -12.96 4.66
CA ASP A 84 -15.42 -11.85 4.21
C ASP A 84 -14.73 -10.49 4.40
N ALA A 85 -14.05 -10.30 5.54
CA ALA A 85 -13.34 -9.06 5.85
C ALA A 85 -12.17 -8.78 4.88
N SER A 86 -11.39 -9.80 4.53
CA SER A 86 -10.26 -9.64 3.60
C SER A 86 -10.74 -9.37 2.17
N VAL A 87 -11.81 -10.05 1.74
CA VAL A 87 -12.42 -9.85 0.43
C VAL A 87 -13.02 -8.45 0.33
N ALA A 88 -13.87 -8.07 1.28
CA ALA A 88 -14.50 -6.75 1.31
C ALA A 88 -13.47 -5.62 1.35
N TYR A 89 -12.36 -5.79 2.07
CA TYR A 89 -11.29 -4.79 2.08
C TYR A 89 -10.71 -4.53 0.68
N LEU A 90 -10.38 -5.59 -0.08
CA LEU A 90 -9.84 -5.44 -1.43
C LEU A 90 -10.89 -4.91 -2.41
N LEU A 91 -12.12 -5.42 -2.37
CA LEU A 91 -13.18 -4.99 -3.28
C LEU A 91 -13.60 -3.54 -3.02
N ASN A 92 -13.68 -3.12 -1.76
CA ASN A 92 -13.88 -1.72 -1.42
C ASN A 92 -12.72 -0.85 -1.94
N LEU A 93 -11.46 -1.28 -1.80
CA LEU A 93 -10.33 -0.52 -2.35
C LEU A 93 -10.45 -0.32 -3.86
N LEU A 94 -10.94 -1.32 -4.60
CA LEU A 94 -11.14 -1.22 -6.04
C LEU A 94 -12.34 -0.32 -6.39
N ALA A 95 -13.45 -0.47 -5.68
CA ALA A 95 -14.70 0.28 -5.93
C ALA A 95 -14.61 1.75 -5.51
N THR A 96 -13.86 2.07 -4.45
CA THR A 96 -13.68 3.45 -3.95
C THR A 96 -12.29 4.00 -4.22
N GLY A 97 -11.47 3.27 -4.97
CA GLY A 97 -10.11 3.70 -5.28
C GLY A 97 -10.14 4.89 -6.22
N GLU A 98 -9.33 5.90 -5.92
CA GLU A 98 -9.22 7.12 -6.71
C GLU A 98 -7.75 7.36 -7.09
N SER A 99 -7.52 8.05 -8.20
CA SER A 99 -6.20 8.51 -8.62
C SER A 99 -6.22 9.99 -9.00
N ASP A 100 -5.55 10.80 -8.18
CA ASP A 100 -5.34 12.23 -8.47
C ASP A 100 -4.28 12.47 -9.56
N ILE A 101 -3.44 11.47 -9.85
CA ILE A 101 -2.28 11.59 -10.74
C ILE A 101 -2.36 10.51 -11.82
N ILE A 102 -2.64 10.95 -13.04
CA ILE A 102 -2.62 10.12 -14.24
C ILE A 102 -1.49 10.65 -15.14
N LEU A 103 -0.57 9.77 -15.51
CA LEU A 103 0.56 10.04 -16.38
C LEU A 103 0.32 9.39 -17.73
N THR A 104 0.28 10.18 -18.80
CA THR A 104 0.31 9.67 -20.17
C THR A 104 1.77 9.51 -20.58
N VAL A 105 2.19 8.27 -20.85
CA VAL A 105 3.59 7.93 -21.14
C VAL A 105 3.68 7.00 -22.35
N PRO A 106 4.80 7.00 -23.09
CA PRO A 106 5.03 6.00 -24.12
C PRO A 106 4.97 4.58 -23.54
N ALA A 107 4.33 3.65 -24.25
CA ALA A 107 4.26 2.23 -23.87
C ALA A 107 5.64 1.56 -23.79
N THR A 108 6.69 2.18 -24.34
CA THR A 108 8.07 1.71 -24.21
C THR A 108 8.67 1.94 -22.82
N ASP A 109 8.05 2.79 -22.00
CA ASP A 109 8.59 3.23 -20.71
C ASP A 109 7.95 2.48 -19.52
N THR A 110 7.17 1.41 -19.78
CA THR A 110 6.50 0.56 -18.76
C THR A 110 7.44 0.04 -17.68
N ALA A 111 8.70 -0.25 -18.04
CA ALA A 111 9.73 -0.71 -17.12
C ALA A 111 10.11 0.34 -16.06
N GLU A 112 10.03 1.64 -16.37
CA GLU A 112 10.32 2.71 -15.39
C GLU A 112 9.27 2.78 -14.27
N PHE A 113 8.07 2.25 -14.53
CA PHE A 113 6.95 2.18 -13.59
C PHE A 113 6.80 0.79 -12.95
N GLY A 114 7.63 -0.18 -13.35
CA GLY A 114 7.54 -1.57 -12.87
C GLY A 114 6.33 -2.33 -13.41
N LEU A 115 5.79 -1.94 -14.56
CA LEU A 115 4.62 -2.59 -15.18
C LEU A 115 5.00 -3.80 -16.05
N ASP A 116 6.26 -3.92 -16.49
CA ASP A 116 6.79 -5.13 -17.17
C ASP A 116 6.85 -6.35 -16.23
N GLU A 117 7.23 -6.12 -14.97
CA GLU A 117 7.31 -7.14 -13.92
C GLU A 117 6.40 -6.70 -12.76
N PRO A 118 5.08 -6.87 -12.90
CA PRO A 118 4.13 -6.34 -11.94
C PRO A 118 4.28 -6.97 -10.56
N THR A 119 4.09 -6.17 -9.52
CA THR A 119 4.09 -6.62 -8.13
C THR A 119 2.83 -7.39 -7.79
N ALA A 120 1.70 -7.02 -8.41
CA ALA A 120 0.50 -7.83 -8.45
C ALA A 120 -0.41 -7.46 -9.63
N THR A 121 -1.23 -8.41 -10.06
CA THR A 121 -2.33 -8.19 -11.00
C THR A 121 -3.64 -8.63 -10.37
N ILE A 122 -4.64 -7.76 -10.40
CA ILE A 122 -5.97 -8.03 -9.85
C ILE A 122 -6.94 -8.04 -11.02
N ASN A 123 -7.66 -9.15 -11.19
CA ASN A 123 -8.69 -9.32 -12.21
C ASN A 123 -10.04 -9.45 -11.51
N VAL A 124 -11.04 -8.73 -11.97
CA VAL A 124 -12.40 -8.71 -11.40
C VAL A 124 -13.40 -9.03 -12.50
N VAL A 125 -14.37 -9.88 -12.20
CA VAL A 125 -15.51 -10.18 -13.09
C VAL A 125 -16.81 -9.79 -12.39
N LEU A 126 -17.56 -8.91 -13.04
CA LEU A 126 -18.83 -8.41 -12.54
C LEU A 126 -20.02 -9.29 -12.96
N ASP A 127 -21.18 -9.07 -12.37
CA ASP A 127 -22.43 -9.81 -12.67
C ASP A 127 -22.92 -9.65 -14.11
N ASN A 128 -22.58 -8.54 -14.75
CA ASN A 128 -22.87 -8.23 -16.14
C ASN A 128 -21.86 -8.88 -17.12
N GLN A 129 -20.89 -9.66 -16.61
CA GLN A 129 -19.75 -10.25 -17.33
C GLN A 129 -18.70 -9.25 -17.81
N GLU A 130 -18.77 -7.98 -17.38
CA GLU A 130 -17.70 -7.01 -17.56
C GLU A 130 -16.51 -7.40 -16.70
N THR A 131 -15.31 -7.17 -17.24
CA THR A 131 -14.06 -7.53 -16.60
C THR A 131 -13.21 -6.30 -16.42
N HIS A 132 -12.68 -6.12 -15.22
CA HIS A 132 -11.71 -5.08 -14.92
C HIS A 132 -10.38 -5.69 -14.49
N GLN A 133 -9.28 -5.05 -14.88
CA GLN A 133 -7.93 -5.43 -14.49
C GLN A 133 -7.19 -4.25 -13.91
N LEU A 134 -6.55 -4.46 -12.75
CA LEU A 134 -5.60 -3.53 -12.16
C LEU A 134 -4.22 -4.18 -12.08
N ILE A 135 -3.26 -3.64 -12.82
CA ILE A 135 -1.85 -4.04 -12.75
C ILE A 135 -1.13 -3.09 -11.79
N LEU A 136 -0.51 -3.62 -10.74
CA LEU A 136 0.32 -2.87 -9.80
C LEU A 136 1.79 -2.99 -10.19
N GLY A 137 2.45 -1.85 -10.32
CA GLY A 137 3.87 -1.73 -10.59
C GLY A 137 4.69 -1.44 -9.34
N SER A 138 5.70 -0.59 -9.49
CA SER A 138 6.60 -0.18 -8.40
C SER A 138 6.04 0.99 -7.60
N ALA A 139 6.49 1.10 -6.35
CA ALA A 139 6.27 2.29 -5.55
C ALA A 139 6.99 3.51 -6.15
N ASN A 140 6.42 4.71 -5.92
CA ASN A 140 7.08 5.97 -6.25
C ASN A 140 8.30 6.21 -5.33
N PHE A 141 9.08 7.25 -5.63
CA PHE A 141 10.36 7.51 -4.97
C PHE A 141 10.28 7.65 -3.44
N ASP A 142 9.22 8.28 -2.93
CA ASP A 142 9.00 8.48 -1.49
C ASP A 142 8.06 7.42 -0.86
N ASN A 143 7.68 6.40 -1.63
CA ASN A 143 6.82 5.28 -1.24
C ASN A 143 5.40 5.69 -0.83
N SER A 144 4.93 6.89 -1.20
CA SER A 144 3.58 7.38 -0.86
C SER A 144 2.47 6.83 -1.76
N ALA A 145 2.82 6.34 -2.95
CA ALA A 145 1.89 5.75 -3.91
C ALA A 145 2.56 4.64 -4.72
N ILE A 146 1.73 3.79 -5.34
CA ILE A 146 2.13 2.73 -6.25
C ILE A 146 1.71 3.10 -7.66
N TYR A 147 2.58 2.91 -8.65
CA TYR A 147 2.18 3.05 -10.04
C TYR A 147 1.27 1.89 -10.43
N ALA A 148 0.21 2.17 -11.19
CA ALA A 148 -0.71 1.15 -11.64
C ALA A 148 -1.21 1.43 -13.06
N GLN A 149 -1.72 0.39 -13.70
CA GLN A 149 -2.45 0.48 -14.96
C GLN A 149 -3.81 -0.18 -14.77
N ALA A 150 -4.88 0.57 -15.06
CA ALA A 150 -6.24 0.08 -15.02
C ALA A 150 -6.69 -0.24 -16.46
N ASP A 151 -7.38 -1.36 -16.62
CA ASP A 151 -7.92 -1.88 -17.88
C ASP A 151 -6.96 -1.67 -19.06
N PRO A 152 -5.71 -2.20 -18.98
CA PRO A 152 -4.86 -2.25 -20.16
C PRO A 152 -5.65 -2.96 -21.24
N GLU A 153 -5.65 -2.42 -22.46
CA GLU A 153 -6.35 -3.04 -23.59
C GLU A 153 -5.78 -4.46 -23.79
N ALA A 154 -6.44 -5.43 -23.18
CA ALA A 154 -6.00 -6.82 -23.16
C ALA A 154 -6.04 -7.34 -24.60
N ASP A 155 -4.87 -7.60 -25.17
CA ASP A 155 -4.73 -8.32 -26.42
C ASP A 155 -5.68 -7.84 -27.54
N SER A 156 -5.54 -6.57 -27.94
CA SER A 156 -5.43 -6.40 -29.39
C SER A 156 -4.14 -7.10 -29.79
N GLU A 157 -4.22 -8.41 -30.11
CA GLU A 157 -3.21 -9.05 -30.96
C GLU A 157 -2.80 -7.99 -31.98
N PRO A 158 -1.51 -7.64 -32.11
CA PRO A 158 -1.10 -6.65 -33.10
C PRO A 158 -1.68 -7.15 -34.42
N GLU A 159 -2.69 -6.44 -34.95
CA GLU A 159 -3.26 -6.77 -36.26
C GLU A 159 -2.03 -6.95 -37.15
N PRO A 160 -1.84 -8.15 -37.75
CA PRO A 160 -0.60 -8.45 -38.46
C PRO A 160 -0.42 -7.33 -39.45
N ALA A 161 0.65 -6.54 -39.25
CA ALA A 161 0.91 -5.34 -40.01
C ALA A 161 0.68 -5.67 -41.48
N THR A 162 -0.42 -5.16 -42.05
CA THR A 162 -0.60 -5.20 -43.49
C THR A 162 0.50 -4.31 -44.02
N GLU A 163 1.60 -4.95 -44.45
CA GLU A 163 2.76 -4.34 -45.08
C GLU A 163 2.35 -3.66 -46.40
N GLU A 164 1.58 -2.58 -46.38
CA GLU A 164 1.36 -1.80 -47.59
C GLU A 164 1.22 -0.31 -47.23
N GLY A 165 2.31 0.44 -47.39
CA GLY A 165 2.19 1.88 -47.59
C GLY A 165 3.26 2.73 -46.92
N ASN A 166 4.43 2.75 -47.52
CA ASN A 166 5.44 3.82 -47.47
C ASN A 166 4.96 5.17 -46.88
N SER A 167 5.40 5.51 -45.67
CA SER A 167 5.49 6.88 -45.16
C SER A 167 6.54 6.93 -44.05
N GLU A 168 7.67 7.58 -44.33
CA GLU A 168 8.65 8.01 -43.34
C GLU A 168 7.99 9.08 -42.45
N GLN A 169 7.21 8.62 -41.49
CA GLN A 169 6.69 9.38 -40.35
C GLN A 169 7.20 8.59 -39.15
N THR A 170 8.04 9.18 -38.31
CA THR A 170 8.41 8.60 -37.01
C THR A 170 7.13 8.12 -36.34
N ALA A 171 6.95 6.79 -36.24
CA ALA A 171 5.82 6.22 -35.54
C ALA A 171 6.00 6.60 -34.06
N ASP A 172 5.19 7.53 -33.57
CA ASP A 172 5.05 7.73 -32.13
C ASP A 172 4.64 6.39 -31.52
N ALA A 173 5.33 5.97 -30.48
CA ALA A 173 4.98 4.77 -29.73
C ALA A 173 3.55 4.93 -29.18
N PRO A 174 2.75 3.85 -29.07
CA PRO A 174 1.45 3.95 -28.43
C PRO A 174 1.62 4.51 -27.02
N GLU A 175 0.79 5.47 -26.62
CA GLU A 175 0.81 6.04 -25.27
C GLU A 175 -0.12 5.23 -24.36
N ILE A 176 0.28 5.04 -23.11
CA ILE A 176 -0.52 4.39 -22.06
C ILE A 176 -0.77 5.35 -20.91
N SER A 177 -1.85 5.10 -20.16
CA SER A 177 -2.15 5.81 -18.93
C SER A 177 -1.63 5.04 -17.73
N VAL A 178 -0.75 5.66 -16.96
CA VAL A 178 -0.21 5.13 -15.70
C VAL A 178 -0.78 5.97 -14.56
N LEU A 179 -1.50 5.31 -13.65
CA LEU A 179 -2.11 5.92 -12.47
C LEU A 179 -1.17 5.83 -11.26
N GLN A 180 -1.36 6.70 -10.28
CA GLN A 180 -0.83 6.49 -8.92
C GLN A 180 -1.97 6.12 -7.98
N VAL A 181 -1.83 4.98 -7.30
CA VAL A 181 -2.85 4.42 -6.40
C VAL A 181 -2.31 4.29 -4.97
N SER A 182 -3.21 4.14 -4.00
CA SER A 182 -2.84 3.99 -2.58
C SER A 182 -1.91 2.77 -2.37
N PRO A 183 -0.90 2.87 -1.48
CA PRO A 183 -0.12 1.71 -1.04
C PRO A 183 -0.96 0.63 -0.34
N ASP A 184 -2.21 0.94 0.02
CA ASP A 184 -3.14 -0.04 0.56
C ASP A 184 -3.43 -1.19 -0.41
N PHE A 185 -3.30 -0.98 -1.73
CA PHE A 185 -3.39 -2.06 -2.71
C PHE A 185 -2.27 -3.08 -2.54
N GLU A 186 -1.02 -2.64 -2.39
CA GLU A 186 0.13 -3.51 -2.13
C GLU A 186 -0.05 -4.26 -0.80
N ASN A 187 -0.53 -3.57 0.24
CA ASN A 187 -0.84 -4.18 1.53
C ASN A 187 -1.93 -5.25 1.41
N ALA A 188 -2.98 -5.00 0.63
CA ALA A 188 -4.10 -5.92 0.43
C ALA A 188 -3.64 -7.21 -0.25
N VAL A 189 -2.92 -7.12 -1.38
CA VAL A 189 -2.52 -8.29 -2.17
C VAL A 189 -1.45 -9.13 -1.49
N ASN A 190 -0.59 -8.52 -0.66
CA ASN A 190 0.49 -9.22 0.05
C ASN A 190 0.07 -9.86 1.39
N ARG A 191 -1.21 -9.75 1.79
CA ARG A 191 -1.75 -10.39 3.01
C ARG A 191 -1.42 -11.90 3.05
N PRO A 192 -1.04 -12.45 4.22
CA PRO A 192 -0.83 -13.88 4.40
C PRO A 192 -2.03 -14.72 3.94
N LEU A 193 -1.79 -15.91 3.39
CA LEU A 193 -2.85 -16.79 2.87
C LEU A 193 -3.89 -17.10 3.94
N GLU A 194 -3.47 -17.26 5.20
CA GLU A 194 -4.34 -17.54 6.34
C GLU A 194 -5.38 -16.44 6.61
N GLU A 195 -5.06 -15.18 6.29
CA GLU A 195 -6.00 -14.07 6.45
C GLU A 195 -7.07 -14.05 5.36
N TRP A 196 -6.80 -14.67 4.21
CA TRP A 196 -7.78 -14.83 3.14
C TRP A 196 -8.77 -15.95 3.40
N ARG A 197 -8.50 -16.82 4.38
CA ARG A 197 -9.38 -17.92 4.77
C ARG A 197 -10.27 -17.48 5.91
N SER A 198 -11.52 -17.94 5.91
CA SER A 198 -12.39 -17.79 7.08
C SER A 198 -11.71 -18.44 8.29
N GLN A 199 -11.37 -17.62 9.28
CA GLN A 199 -10.93 -18.13 10.57
C GLN A 199 -12.16 -18.65 11.33
N PRO A 200 -12.06 -19.80 12.02
CA PRO A 200 -13.10 -20.19 12.97
C PRO A 200 -13.24 -19.05 13.98
N ASP A 201 -14.47 -18.63 14.28
CA ASP A 201 -14.76 -17.63 15.31
C ASP A 201 -13.96 -17.95 16.59
N GLU A 202 -12.84 -17.25 16.82
CA GLU A 202 -12.19 -17.31 18.11
C GLU A 202 -13.19 -16.73 19.11
N PRO A 203 -13.59 -17.47 20.16
CA PRO A 203 -14.53 -16.96 21.13
C PRO A 203 -13.98 -15.64 21.69
N PRO A 204 -14.84 -14.63 21.92
CA PRO A 204 -14.40 -13.33 22.41
C PRO A 204 -13.53 -13.55 23.64
N PRO A 205 -12.46 -12.74 23.85
CA PRO A 205 -11.57 -12.92 24.98
C PRO A 205 -12.42 -12.95 26.25
N THR A 206 -12.50 -14.12 26.88
CA THR A 206 -13.18 -14.23 28.16
C THR A 206 -12.38 -13.35 29.10
N ASN A 207 -12.96 -12.22 29.50
CA ASN A 207 -12.46 -11.40 30.59
C ASN A 207 -12.17 -12.33 31.77
N SER A 208 -10.90 -12.72 31.95
CA SER A 208 -10.46 -13.39 33.15
C SER A 208 -10.69 -12.43 34.30
N PRO A 209 -11.48 -12.79 35.32
CA PRO A 209 -11.68 -11.89 36.45
C PRO A 209 -10.33 -11.62 37.08
N SER A 210 -10.00 -10.33 37.25
CA SER A 210 -8.90 -9.89 38.10
C SER A 210 -8.95 -10.63 39.44
N PRO A 211 -7.82 -11.06 40.03
CA PRO A 211 -7.83 -11.70 41.34
C PRO A 211 -8.30 -10.67 42.38
N SER A 212 -9.57 -10.80 42.77
CA SER A 212 -10.14 -10.11 43.92
C SER A 212 -9.44 -10.66 45.16
N THR A 213 -8.60 -9.83 45.77
CA THR A 213 -7.90 -10.14 47.01
C THR A 213 -8.95 -10.22 48.11
N ALA A 214 -9.20 -11.43 48.62
CA ALA A 214 -10.02 -11.64 49.80
C ALA A 214 -9.40 -10.92 51.01
N PRO A 215 -10.20 -10.32 51.92
CA PRO A 215 -9.67 -9.77 53.16
C PRO A 215 -9.27 -10.91 54.11
N PRO A 216 -8.21 -10.78 54.92
CA PRO A 216 -7.89 -11.76 55.95
C PRO A 216 -8.86 -11.63 57.13
N ASP A 217 -9.29 -12.80 57.62
CA ASP A 217 -10.04 -13.00 58.85
C ASP A 217 -9.43 -12.27 60.06
N THR A 218 -10.30 -11.69 60.87
CA THR A 218 -9.98 -11.08 62.17
C THR A 218 -10.25 -12.09 63.29
N SER A 219 -9.21 -12.50 64.02
CA SER A 219 -9.32 -13.02 65.39
C SER A 219 -7.96 -13.06 66.08
N GLY A 220 -7.78 -12.27 67.15
CA GLY A 220 -6.56 -12.29 67.96
C GLY A 220 -6.39 -11.11 68.92
N SER A 221 -7.14 -11.16 70.02
CA SER A 221 -7.11 -10.32 71.22
C SER A 221 -5.71 -10.04 71.83
N GLY A 222 -5.48 -8.81 72.33
CA GLY A 222 -4.44 -8.50 73.33
C GLY A 222 -4.07 -7.01 73.42
N ALA A 223 -3.85 -6.47 74.61
CA ALA A 223 -4.11 -5.07 74.99
C ALA A 223 -2.86 -4.18 75.30
N ALA A 224 -3.15 -2.88 75.57
CA ALA A 224 -2.34 -1.82 76.21
C ALA A 224 -1.32 -1.09 75.32
N GLU A 225 -1.01 0.22 75.41
CA GLU A 225 -1.49 1.49 76.01
C GLU A 225 -0.72 2.62 75.25
N PRO A 226 -1.04 3.93 75.41
CA PRO A 226 -0.67 5.01 74.47
C PRO A 226 0.61 5.78 74.85
N GLU A 227 1.21 6.52 73.90
CA GLU A 227 1.56 7.96 74.01
C GLU A 227 2.55 8.44 72.91
N ALA A 228 2.39 9.73 72.57
CA ALA A 228 3.34 10.69 71.96
C ALA A 228 3.46 10.84 70.42
N SER A 229 3.12 12.07 69.97
CA SER A 229 3.31 12.71 68.65
C SER A 229 4.77 13.23 68.41
N PRO A 230 5.09 14.05 67.37
CA PRO A 230 5.12 13.88 65.90
C PRO A 230 6.57 14.14 65.31
N PRO A 231 6.81 14.86 64.18
CA PRO A 231 7.15 14.38 62.82
C PRO A 231 8.59 14.71 62.33
N ALA A 232 9.09 14.04 61.27
CA ALA A 232 10.18 14.51 60.38
C ALA A 232 10.26 13.59 59.13
N ALA A 233 10.02 14.09 57.91
CA ALA A 233 11.00 14.65 56.96
C ALA A 233 11.64 13.61 56.01
N ASN A 234 11.41 13.81 54.70
CA ASN A 234 12.02 13.13 53.54
C ASN A 234 13.56 13.13 53.57
N PRO A 235 14.24 12.22 52.84
CA PRO A 235 14.71 12.59 51.49
C PRO A 235 14.65 11.46 50.42
N PRO A 236 14.72 11.81 49.13
CA PRO A 236 14.92 10.88 48.02
C PRO A 236 16.41 10.71 47.67
N ALA A 237 16.75 9.60 46.98
CA ALA A 237 17.77 9.47 45.93
C ALA A 237 18.41 8.07 45.94
N ALA A 238 18.53 7.46 44.76
CA ALA A 238 19.83 7.14 44.13
C ALA A 238 19.71 5.98 43.12
N ASN A 239 19.82 6.29 41.83
CA ASN A 239 20.62 5.49 40.88
C ASN A 239 22.11 5.62 41.28
N PRO A 240 23.10 4.77 40.90
CA PRO A 240 23.35 4.19 39.55
C PRO A 240 24.14 2.83 39.63
N PRO A 241 25.17 2.46 38.81
CA PRO A 241 25.49 2.68 37.37
C PRO A 241 25.84 1.37 36.58
N GLU A 242 25.75 1.49 35.24
CA GLU A 242 26.72 1.19 34.16
C GLU A 242 27.71 0.00 34.17
N SER A 243 27.95 -0.48 32.93
CA SER A 243 29.19 -1.05 32.36
C SER A 243 29.39 -2.58 32.39
N SER A 244 29.42 -3.18 31.19
CA SER A 244 30.49 -4.08 30.71
C SER A 244 30.27 -4.47 29.23
N GLU A 245 30.98 -3.81 28.33
CA GLU A 245 31.52 -4.41 27.09
C GLU A 245 32.87 -5.10 27.46
N PRO A 246 33.38 -6.09 26.70
CA PRO A 246 34.41 -5.73 25.71
C PRO A 246 34.55 -6.64 24.46
N GLU A 247 35.14 -6.02 23.43
CA GLU A 247 36.17 -6.48 22.47
C GLU A 247 35.91 -7.55 21.38
N ALA A 248 35.87 -7.06 20.14
CA ALA A 248 36.84 -7.25 19.05
C ALA A 248 37.40 -8.66 18.73
N SER A 249 37.14 -9.14 17.51
CA SER A 249 38.12 -9.91 16.71
C SER A 249 37.75 -9.96 15.22
N ALA A 250 38.50 -9.19 14.43
CA ALA A 250 38.88 -9.45 13.04
C ALA A 250 40.41 -9.19 13.00
N PRO A 251 41.25 -9.91 12.23
CA PRO A 251 41.18 -9.90 10.76
C PRO A 251 41.70 -11.18 10.04
N ALA A 252 41.39 -11.33 8.75
CA ALA A 252 42.30 -11.96 7.78
C ALA A 252 41.94 -11.59 6.33
N VAL A 253 42.85 -10.85 5.69
CA VAL A 253 42.95 -10.64 4.24
C VAL A 253 44.20 -11.39 3.78
N SER A 254 44.12 -12.20 2.72
CA SER A 254 45.11 -12.24 1.62
C SER A 254 44.84 -13.35 0.57
N PRO A 255 45.36 -13.20 -0.68
CA PRO A 255 44.83 -13.77 -1.94
C PRO A 255 45.85 -14.74 -2.63
N PRO A 256 46.08 -14.73 -3.96
CA PRO A 256 45.43 -15.50 -5.04
C PRO A 256 46.38 -16.50 -5.76
N ALA A 257 45.84 -17.50 -6.48
CA ALA A 257 46.51 -18.34 -7.50
C ALA A 257 45.46 -19.30 -8.11
N ALA A 258 45.46 -19.72 -9.38
CA ALA A 258 46.30 -19.48 -10.53
C ALA A 258 45.52 -19.83 -11.82
N GLU A 259 45.93 -19.15 -12.88
CA GLU A 259 45.82 -19.39 -14.32
C GLU A 259 46.00 -20.85 -14.77
N SER A 260 45.23 -21.27 -15.79
CA SER A 260 45.62 -22.30 -16.80
C SER A 260 44.69 -22.24 -18.03
N THR A 261 45.16 -21.53 -19.07
CA THR A 261 45.26 -21.93 -20.50
C THR A 261 44.06 -22.55 -21.29
N GLN A 262 43.52 -21.77 -22.25
CA GLN A 262 43.34 -21.95 -23.73
C GLN A 262 43.42 -23.35 -24.41
N PRO A 263 43.11 -23.53 -25.74
CA PRO A 263 42.16 -22.87 -26.69
C PRO A 263 41.43 -23.88 -27.65
N ALA A 264 40.59 -23.39 -28.59
CA ALA A 264 40.36 -23.83 -30.01
C ALA A 264 38.91 -23.53 -30.44
N GLU A 265 38.63 -22.56 -31.31
CA GLU A 265 38.65 -22.64 -32.80
C GLU A 265 37.73 -23.72 -33.40
N GLY A 266 36.74 -23.26 -34.17
CA GLY A 266 35.84 -24.08 -34.99
C GLY A 266 35.13 -23.19 -36.01
N ASN A 267 35.77 -23.09 -37.17
CA ASN A 267 35.41 -22.31 -38.37
C ASN A 267 34.18 -22.85 -39.09
#